data_AF-A0A1U7CS25-F1
#
_entry.id   AF-A0A1U7CS25-F1
#
_cell.length_a   1.000
_cell.length_b   1.000
_cell.length_c   1.000
_cell.angle_alpha   90.00
_cell.angle_beta   90.00
_cell.angle_gamma   90.00
#
_symmetry.space_group_name_H-M   'P 1'
#
loop_
_entity.id
_entity.type
_entity.pdbx_description
1 polymer ?
#
loop_
_entity_poly.entity_id
_entity_poly.type
_entity_poly.pdbx_seq_one_letter_code
_entity_poly.pdbx_strand_id
1 'polypeptide(L)'
;MGPQMHAPARPQRARRSLLRRLYTSNPFYVISADLVFIGLRMSFDTSGRTFETGAFMIALLGYTLLLATTACVLMRLGEVWDDVRTILLLVVAMFLAISVTFDETLARNPRLGVLFYVGGLSFAVAVSEGMLRGVRLRLPAGFRVPYYLILAVFFLYPVALTPLLADADDPRLQWMLFGFSTAAAVAFASLIPAIRRGPEYVADNGSPWRYPLYPWVLFGLLALAVCGRAYYLCISLHFVDRSYNVGNSDNIFGPYFLVPFLLVLDVLVLEAGLVSRNGKTQRAAIFALPGIVALAAIGGRPDPIYRGFLAMFEQGMHGTPVDLALVGAMAFCGYAARRRVPLALGGLTASLFALAVADPGAWASGRLEAVRPIPLLAASALEFVLAWRRRESLRALIGAAGLIAVVAIGLDRAGWGSFVQGVVVFHLVIASFMAIGVLFDDDELARHLRQVGGLGLGLACIVASWSDPAAFARFHAPAGWIALYPFVVVVVLVVYGVLTRDRLYPAVGMAGLASWIGGAGWRTYIELRRSIVGLDWISWGLAFFFAAAAISLRKSGVLDRRRRSATIKDVDPTWTRLD
;
A
#
# COMPACT_ATOMS: atom_id res chain seq x y z
N MET A 1 -25.93 -57.83 14.73
CA MET A 1 -25.61 -56.83 15.77
C MET A 1 -24.21 -56.30 15.49
N GLY A 2 -24.11 -55.08 14.95
CA GLY A 2 -22.88 -54.56 14.34
C GLY A 2 -21.87 -53.99 15.36
N PRO A 3 -20.58 -53.90 15.00
CA PRO A 3 -19.51 -53.53 15.91
C PRO A 3 -19.53 -52.04 16.25
N GLN A 4 -19.30 -51.72 17.53
CA GLN A 4 -19.21 -50.36 18.05
C GLN A 4 -18.02 -49.60 17.43
N MET A 5 -18.31 -48.45 16.82
CA MET A 5 -17.32 -47.48 16.37
C MET A 5 -16.66 -46.79 17.57
N HIS A 6 -15.37 -47.02 17.78
CA HIS A 6 -14.55 -46.19 18.67
C HIS A 6 -14.30 -44.82 18.03
N ALA A 7 -14.74 -43.76 18.71
CA ALA A 7 -14.45 -42.38 18.36
C ALA A 7 -12.94 -42.07 18.57
N PRO A 8 -12.30 -41.28 17.69
CA PRO A 8 -10.90 -40.89 17.87
C PRO A 8 -10.77 -39.82 18.97
N ALA A 9 -9.84 -40.05 19.90
CA ALA A 9 -9.47 -39.09 20.93
C ALA A 9 -8.92 -37.79 20.32
N ARG A 10 -9.44 -36.63 20.77
CA ARG A 10 -8.96 -35.29 20.40
C ARG A 10 -7.52 -35.07 20.89
N PRO A 11 -6.67 -34.32 20.16
CA PRO A 11 -5.24 -34.24 20.45
C PRO A 11 -4.91 -33.28 21.60
N GLN A 12 -4.34 -33.82 22.69
CA GLN A 12 -3.65 -33.07 23.77
C GLN A 12 -2.29 -32.44 23.35
N ARG A 13 -2.05 -32.19 22.05
CA ARG A 13 -0.73 -31.76 21.53
C ARG A 13 -0.40 -30.28 21.76
N ALA A 14 -1.37 -29.40 21.97
CA ALA A 14 -1.11 -27.96 22.04
C ALA A 14 -0.45 -27.50 23.34
N ARG A 15 -0.79 -28.09 24.50
CA ARG A 15 -0.32 -27.60 25.81
C ARG A 15 1.12 -28.02 26.16
N ARG A 16 1.55 -29.20 25.71
CA ARG A 16 2.95 -29.68 25.86
C ARG A 16 3.96 -28.92 24.97
N SER A 17 3.50 -28.31 23.88
CA SER A 17 4.32 -27.51 22.96
C SER A 17 4.76 -26.17 23.55
N LEU A 18 3.86 -25.47 24.26
CA LEU A 18 4.15 -24.18 24.88
C LEU A 18 5.06 -24.31 26.11
N LEU A 19 4.80 -25.29 26.98
CA LEU A 19 5.63 -25.57 28.15
C LEU A 19 7.04 -26.02 27.74
N ARG A 20 7.18 -26.85 26.70
CA ARG A 20 8.49 -27.24 26.17
C ARG A 20 9.22 -26.07 25.49
N ARG A 21 8.50 -25.12 24.87
CA ARG A 21 9.07 -23.87 24.33
C ARG A 21 9.60 -22.94 25.42
N LEU A 22 8.86 -22.80 26.53
CA LEU A 22 9.27 -22.04 27.71
C LEU A 22 10.46 -22.68 28.43
N TYR A 23 10.54 -24.01 28.46
CA TYR A 23 11.66 -24.74 29.08
C TYR A 23 12.94 -24.78 28.23
N THR A 24 12.84 -24.57 26.91
CA THR A 24 13.99 -24.52 25.98
C THR A 24 14.43 -23.11 25.61
N SER A 25 13.69 -22.09 26.06
CA SER A 25 14.01 -20.68 25.84
C SER A 25 14.16 -20.04 27.21
N ASN A 26 15.32 -20.19 27.84
CA ASN A 26 15.60 -19.71 29.20
C ASN A 26 15.43 -18.17 29.28
N PRO A 27 14.26 -17.64 29.68
CA PRO A 27 13.98 -16.20 29.62
C PRO A 27 14.65 -15.46 30.79
N PHE A 28 15.16 -16.22 31.76
CA PHE A 28 15.79 -15.71 32.98
C PHE A 28 17.08 -14.94 32.68
N TYR A 29 17.81 -15.24 31.60
CA TYR A 29 18.97 -14.43 31.21
C TYR A 29 18.59 -13.04 30.74
N VAL A 30 17.54 -12.91 29.93
CA VAL A 30 17.05 -11.61 29.45
C VAL A 30 16.46 -10.82 30.61
N ILE A 31 15.60 -11.46 31.41
CA ILE A 31 15.01 -10.85 32.61
C ILE A 31 16.11 -10.45 33.61
N SER A 32 17.12 -11.30 33.84
CA SER A 32 18.25 -10.97 34.71
C SER A 32 19.04 -9.78 34.20
N ALA A 33 19.27 -9.66 32.89
CA ALA A 33 20.01 -8.55 32.33
C ALA A 33 19.21 -7.25 32.38
N ASP A 34 17.90 -7.30 32.09
CA ASP A 34 17.00 -6.16 32.25
C ASP A 34 16.92 -5.73 33.72
N LEU A 35 16.81 -6.68 34.67
CA LEU A 35 16.82 -6.39 36.10
C LEU A 35 18.16 -5.84 36.59
N VAL A 36 19.29 -6.34 36.08
CA VAL A 36 20.63 -5.78 36.39
C VAL A 36 20.76 -4.38 35.81
N PHE A 37 20.29 -4.15 34.58
CA PHE A 37 20.33 -2.83 33.96
C PHE A 37 19.44 -1.82 34.69
N ILE A 38 18.20 -2.20 34.99
CA ILE A 38 17.26 -1.39 35.77
C ILE A 38 17.81 -1.14 37.17
N GLY A 39 18.31 -2.18 37.85
CA GLY A 39 18.90 -2.09 39.19
C GLY A 39 20.12 -1.18 39.23
N LEU A 40 21.03 -1.29 38.27
CA LEU A 40 22.17 -0.39 38.14
C LEU A 40 21.69 1.05 37.85
N ARG A 41 20.70 1.25 36.99
CA ARG A 41 20.17 2.58 36.68
C ARG A 41 19.42 3.23 37.86
N MET A 42 18.77 2.43 38.70
CA MET A 42 18.13 2.91 39.93
C MET A 42 19.12 3.16 41.06
N SER A 43 20.27 2.46 41.07
CA SER A 43 21.29 2.57 42.13
C SER A 43 22.27 3.72 41.93
N PHE A 44 22.42 4.21 40.70
CA PHE A 44 23.29 5.33 40.37
C PHE A 44 22.44 6.46 39.80
N ASP A 45 22.47 7.63 40.44
CA ASP A 45 21.72 8.78 39.96
C ASP A 45 22.34 9.26 38.65
N THR A 46 21.70 8.94 37.52
CA THR A 46 22.14 9.42 36.21
C THR A 46 22.10 10.96 36.14
N SER A 47 21.31 11.60 37.00
CA SER A 47 21.29 13.06 37.12
C SER A 47 22.46 13.63 37.96
N GLY A 48 23.19 12.81 38.73
CA GLY A 48 24.24 13.18 39.67
C GLY A 48 25.67 13.34 39.10
N ARG A 49 26.64 13.58 40.00
CA ARG A 49 28.03 14.01 39.74
C ARG A 49 28.82 13.00 38.87
N THR A 50 29.82 13.49 38.12
CA THR A 50 30.67 12.71 37.16
C THR A 50 31.27 11.40 37.70
N PHE A 51 31.44 11.28 39.02
CA PHE A 51 31.97 10.07 39.68
C PHE A 51 31.01 8.88 39.63
N GLU A 52 29.70 9.12 39.68
CA GLU A 52 28.67 8.07 39.70
C GLU A 52 28.44 7.46 38.31
N THR A 53 28.53 8.28 37.26
CA THR A 53 28.50 7.83 35.86
C THR A 53 29.67 6.89 35.54
N GLY A 54 30.88 7.23 36.01
CA GLY A 54 32.09 6.40 35.85
C GLY A 54 31.94 4.99 36.42
N ALA A 55 31.43 4.89 37.66
CA ALA A 55 31.20 3.61 38.33
C ALA A 55 30.15 2.75 37.59
N PHE A 56 29.05 3.37 37.16
CA PHE A 56 28.03 2.70 36.35
C PHE A 56 28.60 2.14 35.03
N MET A 57 29.42 2.92 34.32
CA MET A 57 30.07 2.48 33.08
C MET A 57 31.01 1.30 33.31
N ILE A 58 31.84 1.34 34.37
CA ILE A 58 32.73 0.23 34.73
C ILE A 58 31.92 -1.03 35.05
N ALA A 59 30.81 -0.88 35.79
CA ALA A 59 29.93 -2.00 36.12
C ALA A 59 29.31 -2.63 34.85
N LEU A 60 28.85 -1.81 33.90
CA LEU A 60 28.24 -2.27 32.65
C LEU A 60 29.26 -2.99 31.74
N LEU A 61 30.48 -2.45 31.63
CA LEU A 61 31.59 -3.08 30.90
C LEU A 61 32.01 -4.40 31.55
N GLY A 62 32.13 -4.42 32.89
CA GLY A 62 32.46 -5.61 33.67
C GLY A 62 31.41 -6.71 33.51
N TYR A 63 30.12 -6.37 33.58
CA TYR A 63 29.03 -7.31 33.36
C TYR A 63 29.04 -7.87 31.92
N THR A 64 29.29 -7.02 30.92
CA THR A 64 29.40 -7.46 29.52
C THR A 64 30.56 -8.45 29.34
N LEU A 65 31.71 -8.18 29.96
CA LEU A 65 32.86 -9.09 29.94
C LEU A 65 32.56 -10.41 30.65
N LEU A 66 31.85 -10.36 31.78
CA LEU A 66 31.42 -11.55 32.52
C LEU A 66 30.51 -12.43 31.65
N LEU A 67 29.52 -11.85 30.98
CA LEU A 67 28.65 -12.57 30.04
C LEU A 67 29.44 -13.18 28.88
N ALA A 68 30.32 -12.40 28.25
CA ALA A 68 31.15 -12.87 27.14
C ALA A 68 32.07 -14.03 27.55
N THR A 69 32.70 -13.93 28.72
CA THR A 69 33.57 -14.97 29.28
C THR A 69 32.75 -16.22 29.62
N THR A 70 31.59 -16.06 30.25
CA THR A 70 30.68 -17.15 30.58
C THR A 70 30.25 -17.91 29.33
N ALA A 71 29.86 -17.18 28.26
CA ALA A 71 29.53 -17.80 26.98
C ALA A 71 30.70 -18.61 26.40
N CYS A 72 31.92 -18.07 26.44
CA CYS A 72 33.10 -18.78 25.95
C CYS A 72 33.42 -20.04 26.77
N VAL A 73 33.29 -19.97 28.10
CA VAL A 73 33.54 -21.10 29.01
C VAL A 73 32.49 -22.19 28.83
N LEU A 74 31.20 -21.83 28.82
CA LEU A 74 30.10 -22.80 28.60
C LEU A 74 30.24 -23.52 27.26
N MET A 75 30.66 -22.81 26.22
CA MET A 75 30.88 -23.41 24.91
C MET A 75 32.06 -24.37 24.88
N ARG A 76 33.16 -24.05 25.59
CA ARG A 76 34.34 -24.91 25.63
C ARG A 76 34.17 -26.14 26.53
N LEU A 77 33.34 -26.06 27.57
CA LEU A 77 33.20 -27.11 28.57
C LEU A 77 31.99 -28.02 28.34
N GLY A 78 30.91 -27.56 27.70
CA GLY A 78 29.66 -28.33 27.63
C GLY A 78 28.89 -28.27 26.31
N GLU A 79 29.37 -27.55 25.29
CA GLU A 79 28.70 -27.38 23.98
C GLU A 79 27.20 -27.03 24.07
N VAL A 80 26.79 -26.33 25.13
CA VAL A 80 25.38 -26.00 25.44
C VAL A 80 24.93 -24.79 24.60
N TRP A 81 24.61 -25.03 23.34
CA TRP A 81 24.29 -23.98 22.36
C TRP A 81 23.00 -23.20 22.64
N ASP A 82 22.01 -23.81 23.30
CA ASP A 82 20.70 -23.17 23.54
C ASP A 82 20.80 -22.00 24.52
N ASP A 83 21.57 -22.14 25.60
CA ASP A 83 21.80 -21.08 26.60
C ASP A 83 22.80 -20.03 26.10
N VAL A 84 23.88 -20.50 25.46
CA VAL A 84 24.92 -19.63 24.89
C VAL A 84 24.35 -18.68 23.85
N ARG A 85 23.34 -19.09 23.09
CA ARG A 85 22.64 -18.21 22.13
C ARG A 85 22.17 -16.92 22.79
N THR A 86 21.43 -17.07 23.87
CA THR A 86 20.78 -15.96 24.56
C THR A 86 21.85 -15.05 25.17
N ILE A 87 22.92 -15.63 25.71
CA ILE A 87 24.05 -14.86 26.27
C ILE A 87 24.80 -14.09 25.18
N LEU A 88 25.06 -14.68 24.02
CA LEU A 88 25.67 -14.01 22.86
C LEU A 88 24.87 -12.80 22.40
N LEU A 89 23.55 -12.98 22.24
CA LEU A 89 22.64 -11.90 21.86
C LEU A 89 22.58 -10.84 22.96
N LEU A 90 22.63 -11.25 24.22
CA LEU A 90 22.64 -10.34 25.35
C LEU A 90 23.90 -9.48 25.38
N VAL A 91 25.08 -10.02 25.08
CA VAL A 91 26.31 -9.22 24.95
C VAL A 91 26.15 -8.15 23.87
N VAL A 92 25.55 -8.47 22.73
CA VAL A 92 25.27 -7.50 21.67
C VAL A 92 24.27 -6.43 22.13
N ALA A 93 23.23 -6.82 22.88
CA ALA A 93 22.31 -5.88 23.51
C ALA A 93 23.02 -4.98 24.54
N MET A 94 24.01 -5.50 25.27
CA MET A 94 24.81 -4.70 26.20
C MET A 94 25.66 -3.66 25.48
N PHE A 95 26.18 -3.93 24.27
CA PHE A 95 26.86 -2.89 23.49
C PHE A 95 25.92 -1.71 23.16
N LEU A 96 24.64 -2.00 22.87
CA LEU A 96 23.64 -0.95 22.72
C LEU A 96 23.43 -0.18 24.02
N ALA A 97 23.22 -0.89 25.14
CA ALA A 97 23.03 -0.27 26.45
C ALA A 97 24.22 0.63 26.84
N ILE A 98 25.45 0.18 26.55
CA ILE A 98 26.68 0.97 26.74
C ILE A 98 26.62 2.23 25.88
N SER A 99 26.28 2.12 24.59
CA SER A 99 26.22 3.28 23.70
C SER A 99 25.19 4.33 24.17
N VAL A 100 24.00 3.92 24.61
CA VAL A 100 22.96 4.84 25.13
C VAL A 100 23.42 5.52 26.41
N THR A 101 24.12 4.79 27.28
CA THR A 101 24.66 5.34 28.55
C THR A 101 25.62 6.49 28.30
N PHE A 102 26.41 6.42 27.23
CA PHE A 102 27.40 7.44 26.92
C PHE A 102 26.81 8.75 26.39
N ASP A 103 25.54 8.77 25.97
CA ASP A 103 24.87 10.00 25.48
C ASP A 103 24.94 11.12 26.51
N GLU A 104 24.60 10.83 27.77
CA GLU A 104 24.55 11.85 28.82
C GLU A 104 25.95 12.40 29.14
N THR A 105 26.98 11.55 29.07
CA THR A 105 28.35 12.02 29.25
C THR A 105 28.79 12.90 28.07
N LEU A 106 28.42 12.53 26.84
CA LEU A 106 28.73 13.31 25.64
C LEU A 106 28.06 14.68 25.67
N ALA A 107 26.81 14.74 26.12
CA ALA A 107 26.08 15.99 26.28
C ALA A 107 26.70 16.93 27.32
N ARG A 108 27.09 16.39 28.48
CA ARG A 108 27.66 17.20 29.59
C ARG A 108 29.11 17.57 29.38
N ASN A 109 29.92 16.64 28.87
CA ASN A 109 31.35 16.83 28.61
C ASN A 109 31.74 16.18 27.28
N PRO A 110 31.67 16.95 26.17
CA PRO A 110 31.98 16.47 24.83
C PRO A 110 33.30 15.72 24.71
N ARG A 111 34.40 16.23 25.29
CA ARG A 111 35.72 15.61 25.16
C ARG A 111 35.79 14.24 25.82
N LEU A 112 35.24 14.12 27.04
CA LEU A 112 35.18 12.83 27.73
C LEU A 112 34.19 11.87 27.06
N GLY A 113 33.05 12.37 26.57
CA GLY A 113 32.08 11.56 25.84
C GLY A 113 32.67 10.96 24.56
N VAL A 114 33.38 11.75 23.75
CA VAL A 114 34.07 11.23 22.55
C VAL A 114 35.05 10.11 22.92
N LEU A 115 35.82 10.28 24.00
CA LEU A 115 36.75 9.25 24.47
C LEU A 115 35.99 7.96 24.87
N PHE A 116 34.88 8.06 25.59
CA PHE A 116 34.08 6.89 25.97
C PHE A 116 33.43 6.21 24.77
N TYR A 117 32.96 6.96 23.77
CA TYR A 117 32.41 6.38 22.55
C TYR A 117 33.45 5.61 21.73
N VAL A 118 34.64 6.19 21.51
CA VAL A 118 35.73 5.53 20.79
C VAL A 118 36.27 4.33 21.58
N GLY A 119 36.41 4.48 22.90
CA GLY A 119 36.79 3.40 23.81
C GLY A 119 35.78 2.26 23.84
N GLY A 120 34.48 2.59 23.89
CA GLY A 120 33.37 1.64 23.86
C GLY A 120 33.27 0.88 22.56
N LEU A 121 33.47 1.55 21.42
CA LEU A 121 33.55 0.87 20.12
C LEU A 121 34.74 -0.11 20.08
N SER A 122 35.92 0.33 20.53
CA SER A 122 37.11 -0.51 20.59
C SER A 122 36.89 -1.73 21.49
N PHE A 123 36.23 -1.53 22.64
CA PHE A 123 35.82 -2.59 23.55
C PHE A 123 34.83 -3.56 22.89
N ALA A 124 33.77 -3.05 22.25
CA ALA A 124 32.78 -3.88 21.58
C ALA A 124 33.42 -4.74 20.48
N VAL A 125 34.31 -4.15 19.66
CA VAL A 125 35.06 -4.89 18.64
C VAL A 125 35.95 -5.96 19.28
N ALA A 126 36.71 -5.62 20.33
CA ALA A 126 37.60 -6.56 21.01
C ALA A 126 36.84 -7.73 21.64
N VAL A 127 35.72 -7.46 22.32
CA VAL A 127 34.86 -8.50 22.92
C VAL A 127 34.22 -9.36 21.84
N SER A 128 33.68 -8.78 20.76
CA SER A 128 33.09 -9.55 19.66
C SER A 128 34.10 -10.47 18.98
N GLU A 129 35.31 -9.96 18.69
CA GLU A 129 36.40 -10.77 18.13
C GLU A 129 36.86 -11.86 19.09
N GLY A 130 36.97 -11.54 20.38
CA GLY A 130 37.29 -12.49 21.44
C GLY A 130 36.26 -13.61 21.52
N MET A 131 34.97 -13.28 21.45
CA MET A 131 33.88 -14.25 21.48
C MET A 131 33.82 -15.11 20.22
N LEU A 132 33.93 -14.51 19.02
CA LEU A 132 33.94 -15.26 17.76
C LEU A 132 35.09 -16.28 17.73
N ARG A 133 36.29 -15.90 18.18
CA ARG A 133 37.43 -16.81 18.31
C ARG A 133 37.24 -17.82 19.45
N GLY A 134 36.71 -17.37 20.59
CA GLY A 134 36.52 -18.17 21.80
C GLY A 134 35.56 -19.35 21.59
N VAL A 135 34.41 -19.06 20.94
CA VAL A 135 33.35 -20.02 20.60
C VAL A 135 33.63 -20.74 19.27
N ARG A 136 34.65 -20.32 18.52
CA ARG A 136 35.00 -20.83 17.17
C ARG A 136 33.88 -20.61 16.13
N LEU A 137 33.12 -19.53 16.29
CA LEU A 137 32.11 -19.10 15.33
C LEU A 137 32.76 -18.40 14.14
N ARG A 138 32.43 -18.86 12.94
CA ARG A 138 32.91 -18.27 11.69
C ARG A 138 31.83 -17.37 11.11
N LEU A 139 31.96 -16.06 11.33
CA LEU A 139 31.16 -15.05 10.64
C LEU A 139 31.91 -14.61 9.37
N PRO A 140 31.43 -14.95 8.16
CA PRO A 140 32.11 -14.59 6.92
C PRO A 140 32.22 -13.07 6.74
N ALA A 141 33.23 -12.61 6.01
CA ALA A 141 33.52 -11.18 5.83
C ALA A 141 32.30 -10.36 5.37
N GLY A 142 31.48 -10.95 4.48
CA GLY A 142 30.25 -10.34 3.99
C GLY A 142 29.19 -10.02 5.06
N PHE A 143 29.19 -10.72 6.21
CA PHE A 143 28.34 -10.39 7.36
C PHE A 143 29.11 -9.66 8.46
N ARG A 144 30.41 -9.94 8.60
CA ARG A 144 31.28 -9.33 9.61
C ARG A 144 31.53 -7.84 9.37
N VAL A 145 31.71 -7.41 8.11
CA VAL A 145 31.87 -5.99 7.77
C VAL A 145 30.60 -5.19 8.11
N PRO A 146 29.39 -5.59 7.65
CA PRO A 146 28.15 -4.92 8.05
C PRO A 146 27.95 -4.89 9.57
N TYR A 147 28.28 -5.98 10.27
CA TYR A 147 28.20 -6.02 11.73
C TYR A 147 29.02 -4.90 12.39
N TYR A 148 30.28 -4.72 11.99
CA TYR A 148 31.11 -3.64 12.51
C TYR A 148 30.69 -2.25 12.04
N LEU A 149 30.16 -2.13 10.82
CA LEU A 149 29.58 -0.86 10.36
C LEU A 149 28.38 -0.45 11.22
N ILE A 150 27.50 -1.38 11.59
CA ILE A 150 26.35 -1.09 12.46
C ILE A 150 26.82 -0.67 13.86
N LEU A 151 27.81 -1.36 14.44
CA LEU A 151 28.42 -0.93 15.70
C LEU A 151 29.04 0.46 15.57
N ALA A 152 29.77 0.74 14.49
CA ALA A 152 30.33 2.05 14.23
C ALA A 152 29.24 3.13 14.14
N VAL A 153 28.09 2.85 13.53
CA VAL A 153 26.95 3.78 13.54
C VAL A 153 26.44 4.03 14.97
N PHE A 154 26.32 3.02 15.83
CA PHE A 154 25.85 3.20 17.21
C PHE A 154 26.79 4.06 18.08
N PHE A 155 28.10 3.94 17.86
CA PHE A 155 29.09 4.63 18.69
C PHE A 155 29.64 5.93 18.07
N LEU A 156 29.85 5.98 16.75
CA LEU A 156 30.48 7.13 16.09
C LEU A 156 29.47 8.16 15.57
N TYR A 157 28.22 7.76 15.31
CA TYR A 157 27.20 8.72 14.89
C TYR A 157 26.95 9.81 15.94
N PRO A 158 26.76 9.49 17.24
CA PRO A 158 26.61 10.52 18.28
C PRO A 158 27.84 11.43 18.38
N VAL A 159 29.04 10.86 18.24
CA VAL A 159 30.30 11.63 18.22
C VAL A 159 30.31 12.66 17.08
N ALA A 160 29.77 12.32 15.90
CA ALA A 160 29.67 13.26 14.79
C ALA A 160 28.70 14.42 15.08
N LEU A 161 27.74 14.24 16.00
CA LEU A 161 26.79 15.30 16.40
C LEU A 161 27.39 16.30 17.39
N THR A 162 28.52 15.96 18.03
CA THR A 162 29.16 16.78 19.07
C THR A 162 29.25 18.29 18.76
N PRO A 163 29.64 18.74 17.56
CA PRO A 163 29.74 20.17 17.25
C PRO A 163 28.39 20.91 17.29
N LEU A 164 27.29 20.17 17.13
CA LEU A 164 25.93 20.69 17.08
C LEU A 164 25.22 20.60 18.45
N LEU A 165 25.83 19.97 19.46
CA LEU A 165 25.22 19.82 20.79
C LEU A 165 25.22 21.11 21.63
N ALA A 166 25.87 22.17 21.16
CA ALA A 166 25.93 23.44 21.86
C ALA A 166 24.59 24.20 21.84
N ASP A 167 23.75 23.94 20.84
CA ASP A 167 22.44 24.56 20.66
C ASP A 167 21.40 23.47 20.33
N ALA A 168 20.52 23.19 21.28
CA ALA A 168 19.51 22.13 21.13
C ALA A 168 18.44 22.48 20.09
N ASP A 169 18.22 23.76 19.83
CA ASP A 169 17.25 24.25 18.86
C ASP A 169 17.85 24.39 17.44
N ASP A 170 19.14 24.07 17.26
CA ASP A 170 19.78 24.10 15.93
C ASP A 170 19.05 23.13 14.96
N PRO A 171 18.44 23.65 13.88
CA PRO A 171 17.80 22.82 12.87
C PRO A 171 18.69 21.70 12.33
N ARG A 172 20.01 21.94 12.25
CA ARG A 172 20.97 20.95 11.77
C ARG A 172 21.05 19.74 12.69
N LEU A 173 21.02 19.94 14.01
CA LEU A 173 21.00 18.85 14.98
C LEU A 173 19.75 17.99 14.79
N GLN A 174 18.58 18.63 14.68
CA GLN A 174 17.29 17.94 14.50
C GLN A 174 17.26 17.10 13.20
N TRP A 175 17.74 17.66 12.08
CA TRP A 175 17.90 16.93 10.82
C TRP A 175 18.89 15.76 10.93
N MET A 176 19.99 15.95 11.65
CA MET A 176 20.96 14.88 11.88
C MET A 176 20.41 13.79 12.81
N LEU A 177 19.54 14.10 13.76
CA LEU A 177 18.84 13.08 14.56
C LEU A 177 17.91 12.23 13.69
N PHE A 178 17.18 12.85 12.75
CA PHE A 178 16.43 12.12 11.71
C PHE A 178 17.36 11.28 10.80
N GLY A 179 18.54 11.82 10.46
CA GLY A 179 19.55 11.17 9.62
C GLY A 179 20.10 9.85 10.17
N PHE A 180 20.01 9.59 11.48
CA PHE A 180 20.54 8.38 12.11
C PHE A 180 19.95 7.11 11.47
N SER A 181 18.64 7.06 11.28
CA SER A 181 17.97 5.92 10.66
C SER A 181 18.44 5.68 9.22
N THR A 182 18.74 6.75 8.48
CA THR A 182 19.27 6.67 7.11
C THR A 182 20.71 6.13 7.12
N ALA A 183 21.56 6.57 8.05
CA ALA A 183 22.91 6.03 8.22
C ALA A 183 22.87 4.54 8.58
N ALA A 184 21.98 4.14 9.50
CA ALA A 184 21.73 2.74 9.83
C ALA A 184 21.20 1.95 8.62
N ALA A 185 20.31 2.54 7.81
CA ALA A 185 19.82 1.94 6.57
C ALA A 185 20.96 1.63 5.60
N VAL A 186 21.90 2.56 5.39
CA VAL A 186 23.08 2.34 4.55
C VAL A 186 23.97 1.23 5.11
N ALA A 187 24.20 1.20 6.43
CA ALA A 187 24.97 0.14 7.07
C ALA A 187 24.30 -1.24 6.87
N PHE A 188 22.97 -1.35 7.01
CA PHE A 188 22.24 -2.58 6.74
C PHE A 188 22.18 -2.95 5.25
N ALA A 189 22.12 -1.97 4.34
CA ALA A 189 22.17 -2.23 2.90
C ALA A 189 23.47 -2.92 2.47
N SER A 190 24.56 -2.74 3.22
CA SER A 190 25.82 -3.47 3.00
C SER A 190 25.72 -4.99 3.21
N LEU A 191 24.61 -5.50 3.76
CA LEU A 191 24.30 -6.94 3.85
C LEU A 191 23.85 -7.54 2.51
N ILE A 192 23.38 -6.74 1.55
CA ILE A 192 22.83 -7.22 0.26
C ILE A 192 23.80 -8.17 -0.46
N PRO A 193 25.11 -7.87 -0.61
CA PRO A 193 26.05 -8.77 -1.27
C PRO A 193 26.17 -10.13 -0.57
N ALA A 194 26.11 -10.17 0.77
CA ALA A 194 26.21 -11.40 1.54
C ALA A 194 24.94 -12.26 1.41
N ILE A 195 23.76 -11.62 1.43
CA ILE A 195 22.47 -12.29 1.23
C ILE A 195 22.41 -12.95 -0.15
N ARG A 196 22.90 -12.25 -1.19
CA ARG A 196 22.93 -12.77 -2.56
C ARG A 196 23.79 -14.02 -2.75
N ARG A 197 24.77 -14.26 -1.88
CA ARG A 197 25.58 -15.50 -1.88
C ARG A 197 24.83 -16.72 -1.32
N GLY A 198 23.72 -16.49 -0.62
CA GLY A 198 22.79 -17.54 -0.20
C GLY A 198 23.23 -18.40 0.99
N PRO A 199 22.46 -19.47 1.28
CA PRO A 199 22.63 -20.28 2.49
C PRO A 199 23.98 -21.02 2.56
N GLU A 200 24.52 -21.43 1.42
CA GLU A 200 25.80 -22.16 1.33
C GLU A 200 26.97 -21.33 1.85
N TYR A 201 26.91 -20.01 1.70
CA TYR A 201 27.94 -19.10 2.18
C TYR A 201 28.11 -19.09 3.71
N VAL A 202 27.10 -19.55 4.46
CA VAL A 202 27.12 -19.64 5.93
C VAL A 202 26.91 -21.07 6.44
N ALA A 203 27.04 -22.09 5.59
CA ALA A 203 26.85 -23.48 5.99
C ALA A 203 27.87 -23.92 7.06
N ASP A 204 29.14 -23.57 6.87
CA ASP A 204 30.25 -23.95 7.76
C ASP A 204 30.55 -22.87 8.82
N ASN A 205 29.52 -22.43 9.53
CA ASN A 205 29.61 -21.33 10.50
C ASN A 205 30.12 -21.74 11.90
N GLY A 206 30.31 -23.04 12.16
CA GLY A 206 30.79 -23.56 13.44
C GLY A 206 29.72 -23.63 14.54
N SER A 207 28.44 -23.45 14.20
CA SER A 207 27.28 -23.57 15.10
C SER A 207 26.24 -24.56 14.56
N PRO A 208 25.34 -25.09 15.40
CA PRO A 208 24.23 -25.92 14.95
C PRO A 208 23.13 -25.11 14.23
N TRP A 209 23.23 -23.78 14.18
CA TRP A 209 22.18 -22.94 13.62
C TRP A 209 22.24 -22.93 12.10
N ARG A 210 21.13 -23.38 11.51
CA ARG A 210 20.95 -23.38 10.07
C ARG A 210 20.39 -22.05 9.59
N TYR A 211 20.67 -21.73 8.33
CA TYR A 211 19.99 -20.65 7.63
C TYR A 211 18.45 -20.90 7.64
N PRO A 212 17.60 -19.90 7.94
CA PRO A 212 17.92 -18.48 8.10
C PRO A 212 18.21 -18.04 9.54
N LEU A 213 18.24 -18.89 10.57
CA LEU A 213 18.45 -18.41 11.95
C LEU A 213 19.83 -17.77 12.14
N TYR A 214 20.88 -18.41 11.62
CA TYR A 214 22.20 -17.79 11.51
C TYR A 214 22.40 -17.21 10.10
N PRO A 215 22.87 -15.96 9.95
CA PRO A 215 23.19 -14.97 11.01
C PRO A 215 22.02 -14.01 11.32
N TRP A 216 20.81 -14.25 10.81
CA TRP A 216 19.74 -13.24 10.84
C TRP A 216 19.22 -12.88 12.23
N VAL A 217 19.30 -13.77 13.23
CA VAL A 217 18.89 -13.42 14.60
C VAL A 217 19.76 -12.29 15.17
N LEU A 218 21.06 -12.29 14.87
CA LEU A 218 21.97 -11.19 15.26
C LEU A 218 21.55 -9.87 14.60
N PHE A 219 21.32 -9.87 13.28
CA PHE A 219 20.92 -8.67 12.56
C PHE A 219 19.50 -8.22 12.89
N GLY A 220 18.61 -9.14 13.25
CA GLY A 220 17.27 -8.83 13.75
C GLY A 220 17.32 -8.12 15.10
N LEU A 221 18.18 -8.57 16.02
CA LEU A 221 18.43 -7.87 17.28
C LEU A 221 19.03 -6.47 17.03
N LEU A 222 20.03 -6.38 16.16
CA LEU A 222 20.62 -5.08 15.80
C LEU A 222 19.61 -4.16 15.11
N ALA A 223 18.68 -4.69 14.33
CA ALA A 223 17.62 -3.90 13.71
C ALA A 223 16.64 -3.34 14.76
N LEU A 224 16.27 -4.16 15.75
CA LEU A 224 15.49 -3.68 16.89
C LEU A 224 16.27 -2.61 17.68
N ALA A 225 17.57 -2.81 17.85
CA ALA A 225 18.47 -1.87 18.50
C ALA A 225 18.54 -0.52 17.76
N VAL A 226 18.54 -0.50 16.42
CA VAL A 226 18.44 0.74 15.62
C VAL A 226 17.16 1.50 15.96
N CYS A 227 16.01 0.82 16.05
CA CYS A 227 14.74 1.47 16.39
C CYS A 227 14.78 2.11 17.78
N GLY A 228 15.28 1.38 18.78
CA GLY A 228 15.46 1.90 20.13
C GLY A 228 16.47 3.05 20.18
N ARG A 229 17.59 2.92 19.48
CA ARG A 229 18.65 3.94 19.44
C ARG A 229 18.18 5.24 18.80
N ALA A 230 17.43 5.17 17.69
CA ALA A 230 16.85 6.35 17.04
C ALA A 230 15.96 7.14 18.01
N TYR A 231 15.14 6.44 18.81
CA TYR A 231 14.32 7.06 19.84
C TYR A 231 15.16 7.65 20.98
N TYR A 232 16.11 6.88 21.53
CA TYR A 232 16.95 7.34 22.63
C TYR A 232 17.87 8.50 22.25
N LEU A 233 18.34 8.61 21.00
CA LEU A 233 19.13 9.76 20.56
C LEU A 233 18.30 11.06 20.61
N CYS A 234 17.03 11.01 20.21
CA CYS A 234 16.13 12.15 20.32
C CYS A 234 15.84 12.53 21.78
N ILE A 235 15.81 11.57 22.71
CA ILE A 235 15.65 11.87 24.14
C ILE A 235 16.94 12.43 24.74
N SER A 236 18.06 11.79 24.46
CA SER A 236 19.31 12.02 25.17
C SER A 236 20.15 13.15 24.58
N LEU A 237 19.91 13.63 23.36
CA LEU A 237 20.72 14.68 22.72
C LEU A 237 19.92 15.95 22.36
N HIS A 238 18.59 15.89 22.33
CA HIS A 238 17.73 17.07 22.13
C HIS A 238 17.26 17.60 23.48
N PHE A 239 18.16 18.30 24.18
CA PHE A 239 17.89 18.91 25.49
C PHE A 239 17.12 20.22 25.31
N VAL A 240 15.80 20.14 25.11
CA VAL A 240 14.99 21.33 25.41
C VAL A 240 15.10 21.54 26.91
N ASP A 241 15.49 22.75 27.28
CA ASP A 241 15.84 23.17 28.63
C ASP A 241 14.94 22.48 29.67
N ARG A 242 15.51 21.64 30.56
CA ARG A 242 14.80 20.98 31.68
C ARG A 242 14.31 21.99 32.73
N SER A 243 14.09 23.23 32.31
CA SER A 243 13.74 24.37 33.13
C SER A 243 12.22 24.40 33.26
N TYR A 244 11.76 23.89 34.39
CA TYR A 244 10.44 24.10 35.00
C TYR A 244 9.19 23.88 34.12
N ASN A 245 8.53 22.73 34.32
CA ASN A 245 7.13 22.38 33.97
C ASN A 245 6.82 21.68 32.64
N VAL A 246 7.82 21.24 31.86
CA VAL A 246 7.56 20.43 30.65
C VAL A 246 7.70 18.94 30.97
N GLY A 247 6.68 18.15 30.60
CA GLY A 247 6.63 16.72 30.89
C GLY A 247 7.80 15.94 30.29
N ASN A 248 8.18 14.84 30.94
CA ASN A 248 9.35 14.00 30.68
C ASN A 248 9.34 13.25 29.31
N SER A 249 8.54 13.69 28.34
CA SER A 249 8.19 12.98 27.11
C SER A 249 8.37 13.77 25.82
N ASP A 250 8.71 15.06 25.89
CA ASP A 250 8.64 15.93 24.72
C ASP A 250 9.93 15.82 23.88
N ASN A 251 9.80 15.33 22.65
CA ASN A 251 10.92 15.09 21.74
C ASN A 251 10.46 15.08 20.28
N ILE A 252 11.41 15.32 19.38
CA ILE A 252 11.16 15.38 17.93
C ILE A 252 10.88 14.02 17.27
N PHE A 253 11.09 12.89 17.97
CA PHE A 253 11.02 11.58 17.34
C PHE A 253 9.60 11.28 16.89
N GLY A 254 9.43 11.02 15.59
CA GLY A 254 8.22 10.42 15.03
C GLY A 254 8.48 8.99 14.56
N PRO A 255 7.48 8.09 14.57
CA PRO A 255 7.61 6.76 13.94
C PRO A 255 8.11 6.82 12.49
N TYR A 256 7.82 7.92 11.78
CA TYR A 256 8.32 8.16 10.43
C TYR A 256 9.84 8.27 10.31
N PHE A 257 10.57 8.55 11.40
CA PHE A 257 12.03 8.53 11.43
C PHE A 257 12.58 7.16 11.03
N LEU A 258 11.83 6.08 11.26
CA LEU A 258 12.25 4.72 10.96
C LEU A 258 12.00 4.31 9.51
N VAL A 259 11.24 5.10 8.74
CA VAL A 259 10.83 4.72 7.36
C VAL A 259 12.03 4.40 6.45
N PRO A 260 13.10 5.23 6.36
CA PRO A 260 14.25 4.89 5.51
C PRO A 260 14.90 3.56 5.89
N PHE A 261 14.99 3.29 7.19
CA PHE A 261 15.56 2.06 7.73
C PHE A 261 14.68 0.84 7.43
N LEU A 262 13.38 0.94 7.70
CA LEU A 262 12.42 -0.15 7.47
C LEU A 262 12.30 -0.51 5.99
N LEU A 263 12.38 0.47 5.08
CA LEU A 263 12.41 0.20 3.64
C LEU A 263 13.63 -0.63 3.24
N VAL A 264 14.82 -0.34 3.79
CA VAL A 264 16.00 -1.17 3.53
C VAL A 264 15.85 -2.56 4.14
N LEU A 265 15.34 -2.69 5.37
CA LEU A 265 15.06 -4.00 5.93
C LEU A 265 14.12 -4.81 5.04
N ASP A 266 13.11 -4.17 4.46
CA ASP A 266 12.19 -4.81 3.54
C ASP A 266 12.90 -5.25 2.23
N VAL A 267 13.85 -4.45 1.72
CA VAL A 267 14.76 -4.88 0.63
C VAL A 267 15.56 -6.11 1.02
N LEU A 268 16.10 -6.17 2.24
CA LEU A 268 16.87 -7.33 2.72
C LEU A 268 15.99 -8.58 2.81
N VAL A 269 14.75 -8.45 3.32
CA VAL A 269 13.77 -9.54 3.36
C VAL A 269 13.40 -10.00 1.95
N LEU A 270 13.22 -9.06 1.02
CA LEU A 270 12.94 -9.37 -0.37
C LEU A 270 14.10 -10.12 -1.03
N GLU A 271 15.34 -9.65 -0.88
CA GLU A 271 16.53 -10.33 -1.42
C GLU A 271 16.68 -11.73 -0.81
N ALA A 272 16.45 -11.89 0.49
CA ALA A 272 16.49 -13.19 1.15
C ALA A 272 15.40 -14.14 0.57
N GLY A 273 14.20 -13.62 0.30
CA GLY A 273 13.12 -14.36 -0.35
C GLY A 273 13.40 -14.71 -1.81
N LEU A 274 14.11 -13.86 -2.56
CA LEU A 274 14.55 -14.12 -3.92
C LEU A 274 15.60 -15.24 -3.96
N VAL A 275 16.62 -15.15 -3.12
CA VAL A 275 17.71 -16.13 -3.05
C VAL A 275 17.20 -17.49 -2.57
N SER A 276 16.32 -17.50 -1.58
CA SER A 276 15.71 -18.75 -1.06
C SER A 276 14.58 -19.28 -1.94
N ARG A 277 14.27 -18.62 -3.07
CA ARG A 277 13.12 -18.91 -3.96
C ARG A 277 11.79 -19.08 -3.22
N ASN A 278 11.61 -18.34 -2.12
CA ASN A 278 10.43 -18.42 -1.27
C ASN A 278 9.41 -17.32 -1.62
N GLY A 279 8.40 -17.69 -2.42
CA GLY A 279 7.34 -16.77 -2.83
C GLY A 279 6.53 -16.18 -1.68
N LYS A 280 6.44 -16.86 -0.51
CA LYS A 280 5.75 -16.31 0.66
C LYS A 280 6.53 -15.14 1.26
N THR A 281 7.84 -15.28 1.40
CA THR A 281 8.72 -14.21 1.89
C THR A 281 8.73 -13.01 0.95
N GLN A 282 8.76 -13.26 -0.38
CA GLN A 282 8.68 -12.19 -1.38
C GLN A 282 7.37 -11.40 -1.28
N ARG A 283 6.22 -12.10 -1.14
CA ARG A 283 4.92 -11.44 -0.93
C ARG A 283 4.85 -10.72 0.40
N ALA A 284 5.39 -11.31 1.47
CA ALA A 284 5.42 -10.69 2.79
C ALA A 284 6.16 -9.35 2.77
N ALA A 285 7.25 -9.23 1.99
CA ALA A 285 7.94 -7.97 1.79
C ALA A 285 7.02 -6.92 1.12
N ILE A 286 6.39 -7.26 0.00
CA ILE A 286 5.42 -6.35 -0.67
C ILE A 286 4.27 -5.93 0.28
N PHE A 287 3.76 -6.85 1.11
CA PHE A 287 2.70 -6.57 2.08
C PHE A 287 3.18 -5.84 3.34
N ALA A 288 4.48 -5.69 3.57
CA ALA A 288 5.01 -4.87 4.67
C ALA A 288 4.91 -3.37 4.36
N LEU A 289 4.97 -2.99 3.08
CA LEU A 289 4.96 -1.58 2.63
C LEU A 289 3.77 -0.77 3.16
N PRO A 290 2.50 -1.23 3.14
CA PRO A 290 1.40 -0.48 3.73
C PRO A 290 1.62 -0.19 5.22
N GLY A 291 2.25 -1.10 5.96
CA GLY A 291 2.61 -0.89 7.36
C GLY A 291 3.69 0.19 7.52
N ILE A 292 4.70 0.21 6.64
CA ILE A 292 5.75 1.23 6.62
C ILE A 292 5.15 2.61 6.28
N VAL A 293 4.25 2.68 5.30
CA VAL A 293 3.55 3.92 4.93
C VAL A 293 2.62 4.38 6.07
N ALA A 294 1.91 3.45 6.72
CA ALA A 294 1.06 3.76 7.85
C ALA A 294 1.86 4.32 9.03
N LEU A 295 3.06 3.80 9.31
CA LEU A 295 3.96 4.38 10.31
C LEU A 295 4.33 5.84 10.00
N ALA A 296 4.43 6.20 8.72
CA ALA A 296 4.68 7.58 8.32
C ALA A 296 3.48 8.52 8.58
N ALA A 297 2.27 7.97 8.58
CA ALA A 297 1.03 8.70 8.89
C ALA A 297 0.77 8.81 10.41
N ILE A 298 1.38 7.92 11.22
CA ILE A 298 1.24 7.93 12.67
C ILE A 298 2.15 9.00 13.26
N GLY A 299 1.58 10.16 13.55
CA GLY A 299 2.37 11.30 14.02
C GLY A 299 1.60 12.51 14.54
N GLY A 300 0.29 12.46 14.74
CA GLY A 300 -0.50 13.62 15.19
C GLY A 300 -0.34 13.95 16.68
N ARG A 301 0.87 14.02 17.23
CA ARG A 301 1.06 14.37 18.65
C ARG A 301 0.81 15.87 18.86
N PRO A 302 0.12 16.27 19.94
CA PRO A 302 -0.12 17.67 20.26
C PRO A 302 1.14 18.38 20.80
N ASP A 303 2.25 17.68 20.99
CA ASP A 303 3.52 18.23 21.47
C ASP A 303 4.04 19.35 20.53
N PRO A 304 4.34 20.56 21.06
CA PRO A 304 4.83 21.69 20.27
C PRO A 304 6.22 21.45 19.66
N ILE A 305 7.12 20.75 20.35
CA ILE A 305 8.48 20.42 19.87
C ILE A 305 8.39 19.52 18.65
N TYR A 306 7.59 18.46 18.77
CA TYR A 306 7.32 17.53 17.68
C TYR A 306 6.69 18.24 16.47
N ARG A 307 5.68 19.11 16.71
CA ARG A 307 5.03 19.88 15.64
C ARG A 307 5.97 20.88 14.97
N GLY A 308 6.88 21.49 15.73
CA GLY A 308 7.92 22.37 15.21
C GLY A 308 8.82 21.66 14.22
N PHE A 309 9.35 20.49 14.58
CA PHE A 309 10.18 19.71 13.66
C PHE A 309 9.38 19.17 12.47
N LEU A 310 8.13 18.74 12.65
CA LEU A 310 7.30 18.29 11.54
C LEU A 310 7.06 19.40 10.51
N ALA A 311 6.78 20.63 10.96
CA ALA A 311 6.65 21.78 10.07
C ALA A 311 7.95 22.10 9.34
N MET A 312 9.09 22.02 10.03
CA MET A 312 10.41 22.17 9.43
C MET A 312 10.69 21.09 8.37
N PHE A 313 10.33 19.84 8.66
CA PHE A 313 10.45 18.71 7.74
C PHE A 313 9.62 18.93 6.48
N GLU A 314 8.35 19.32 6.64
CA GLU A 314 7.43 19.56 5.52
C GLU A 314 7.89 20.71 4.63
N GLN A 315 8.42 21.78 5.24
CA GLN A 315 9.01 22.90 4.51
C GLN A 315 10.29 22.50 3.78
N GLY A 316 11.18 21.75 4.43
CA GLY A 316 12.47 21.35 3.87
C GLY A 316 12.38 20.30 2.76
N MET A 317 11.45 19.36 2.86
CA MET A 317 11.25 18.29 1.87
C MET A 317 10.20 18.63 0.82
N HIS A 318 9.53 19.78 0.94
CA HIS A 318 8.37 20.16 0.12
C HIS A 318 7.29 19.07 0.06
N GLY A 319 7.10 18.36 1.17
CA GLY A 319 6.28 17.16 1.22
C GLY A 319 6.24 16.55 2.61
N THR A 320 5.27 15.68 2.81
CA THR A 320 4.95 15.12 4.12
C THR A 320 5.73 13.84 4.37
N PRO A 321 5.83 13.36 5.62
CA PRO A 321 6.47 12.06 5.88
C PRO A 321 5.82 10.90 5.10
N VAL A 322 4.51 10.99 4.86
CA VAL A 322 3.76 10.03 4.03
C VAL A 322 4.20 10.10 2.56
N ASP A 323 4.41 11.30 2.02
CA ASP A 323 4.94 11.48 0.65
C ASP A 323 6.30 10.79 0.51
N LEU A 324 7.21 11.01 1.47
CA LEU A 324 8.53 10.37 1.48
C LEU A 324 8.42 8.85 1.54
N ALA A 325 7.54 8.32 2.41
CA ALA A 325 7.32 6.88 2.53
C ALA A 325 6.75 6.26 1.25
N LEU A 326 5.83 6.95 0.58
CA LEU A 326 5.26 6.53 -0.70
C LEU A 326 6.29 6.55 -1.82
N VAL A 327 7.15 7.57 -1.89
CA VAL A 327 8.28 7.62 -2.82
C VAL A 327 9.25 6.46 -2.59
N GLY A 328 9.56 6.17 -1.32
CA GLY A 328 10.35 5.01 -0.95
C GLY A 328 9.69 3.68 -1.33
N ALA A 329 8.38 3.54 -1.11
CA ALA A 329 7.61 2.36 -1.50
C ALA A 329 7.54 2.17 -3.02
N MET A 330 7.43 3.26 -3.79
CA MET A 330 7.52 3.23 -5.26
C MET A 330 8.90 2.76 -5.72
N ALA A 331 9.98 3.30 -5.14
CA ALA A 331 11.34 2.89 -5.47
C ALA A 331 11.57 1.40 -5.16
N PHE A 332 11.09 0.94 -3.99
CA PHE A 332 11.11 -0.47 -3.60
C PHE A 332 10.31 -1.34 -4.58
N CYS A 333 9.07 -0.97 -4.91
CA CYS A 333 8.23 -1.73 -5.84
C CYS A 333 8.82 -1.75 -7.25
N GLY A 334 9.42 -0.64 -7.71
CA GLY A 334 10.16 -0.57 -8.97
C GLY A 334 11.37 -1.51 -8.99
N TYR A 335 12.13 -1.55 -7.89
CA TYR A 335 13.23 -2.50 -7.70
C TYR A 335 12.72 -3.95 -7.72
N ALA A 336 11.67 -4.27 -6.97
CA ALA A 336 11.05 -5.59 -6.93
C ALA A 336 10.50 -6.01 -8.31
N ALA A 337 9.90 -5.08 -9.05
CA ALA A 337 9.40 -5.30 -10.39
C ALA A 337 10.54 -5.62 -11.38
N ARG A 338 11.66 -4.91 -11.30
CA ARG A 338 12.88 -5.22 -12.08
C ARG A 338 13.39 -6.64 -11.78
N ARG A 339 13.27 -7.10 -10.53
CA ARG A 339 13.60 -8.46 -10.10
C ARG A 339 12.49 -9.49 -10.38
N ARG A 340 11.42 -9.10 -11.11
CA ARG A 340 10.28 -9.94 -11.51
C ARG A 340 9.50 -10.56 -10.34
N VAL A 341 9.44 -9.84 -9.21
CA VAL A 341 8.69 -10.27 -8.02
C VAL A 341 7.19 -10.18 -8.30
N PRO A 342 6.38 -11.21 -7.97
CA PRO A 342 4.93 -11.14 -8.13
C PRO A 342 4.34 -10.01 -7.28
N LEU A 343 3.28 -9.38 -7.77
CA LEU A 343 2.58 -8.24 -7.14
C LEU A 343 3.36 -6.92 -7.07
N ALA A 344 4.65 -6.87 -7.39
CA ALA A 344 5.45 -5.64 -7.31
C ALA A 344 4.88 -4.48 -8.17
N LEU A 345 4.42 -4.78 -9.39
CA LEU A 345 3.76 -3.77 -10.24
C LEU A 345 2.43 -3.30 -9.66
N GLY A 346 1.68 -4.19 -9.00
CA GLY A 346 0.45 -3.81 -8.30
C GLY A 346 0.73 -2.92 -7.08
N GLY A 347 1.80 -3.22 -6.33
CA GLY A 347 2.30 -2.36 -5.26
C GLY A 347 2.71 -0.97 -5.77
N LEU A 348 3.42 -0.91 -6.90
CA LEU A 348 3.80 0.36 -7.53
C LEU A 348 2.58 1.19 -7.92
N THR A 349 1.59 0.59 -8.59
CA THR A 349 0.34 1.28 -8.92
C THR A 349 -0.38 1.76 -7.65
N ALA A 350 -0.48 0.91 -6.63
CA ALA A 350 -1.13 1.26 -5.36
C ALA A 350 -0.42 2.44 -4.67
N SER A 351 0.92 2.46 -4.66
CA SER A 351 1.70 3.59 -4.14
C SER A 351 1.47 4.88 -4.94
N LEU A 352 1.35 4.80 -6.28
CA LEU A 352 1.05 5.97 -7.12
C LEU A 352 -0.37 6.51 -6.86
N PHE A 353 -1.38 5.64 -6.74
CA PHE A 353 -2.73 6.05 -6.37
C PHE A 353 -2.77 6.64 -4.96
N ALA A 354 -2.07 6.03 -3.99
CA ALA A 354 -1.97 6.56 -2.65
C ALA A 354 -1.30 7.95 -2.67
N LEU A 355 -0.22 8.14 -3.44
CA LEU A 355 0.45 9.44 -3.59
C LEU A 355 -0.43 10.49 -4.28
N ALA A 356 -1.35 10.07 -5.15
CA ALA A 356 -2.32 10.99 -5.73
C ALA A 356 -3.29 11.55 -4.67
N VAL A 357 -3.55 10.83 -3.58
CA VAL A 357 -4.54 11.18 -2.54
C VAL A 357 -3.87 11.55 -1.20
N ALA A 358 -2.56 11.38 -1.08
CA ALA A 358 -1.78 11.70 0.11
C ALA A 358 -1.57 13.22 0.21
N ASP A 359 -2.57 13.92 0.74
CA ASP A 359 -2.41 15.27 1.27
C ASP A 359 -3.04 15.31 2.67
N PRO A 360 -2.28 15.55 3.74
CA PRO A 360 -2.80 15.63 5.11
C PRO A 360 -3.93 16.65 5.28
N GLY A 361 -3.92 17.74 4.50
CA GLY A 361 -5.00 18.73 4.51
C GLY A 361 -6.33 18.17 4.00
N ALA A 362 -6.28 17.21 3.08
CA ALA A 362 -7.45 16.56 2.48
C ALA A 362 -8.20 15.66 3.47
N TRP A 363 -7.45 14.91 4.29
CA TRP A 363 -8.03 13.98 5.27
C TRP A 363 -8.65 14.73 6.45
N ALA A 364 -8.06 15.85 6.87
CA ALA A 364 -8.58 16.68 7.95
C ALA A 364 -9.77 17.55 7.54
N SER A 365 -9.82 18.01 6.28
CA SER A 365 -10.88 18.91 5.78
C SER A 365 -12.01 18.20 5.02
N GLY A 366 -11.85 16.92 4.68
CA GLY A 366 -12.79 16.17 3.85
C GLY A 366 -12.92 16.70 2.41
N ARG A 367 -12.05 17.62 1.99
CA ARG A 367 -12.10 18.24 0.65
C ARG A 367 -11.27 17.44 -0.34
N LEU A 368 -11.90 17.04 -1.44
CA LEU A 368 -11.28 16.36 -2.59
C LEU A 368 -10.36 17.28 -3.43
N GLU A 369 -10.20 18.55 -3.04
CA GLU A 369 -9.38 19.56 -3.75
C GLU A 369 -7.89 19.18 -3.86
N ALA A 370 -7.45 18.22 -3.07
CA ALA A 370 -6.05 17.84 -2.90
C ALA A 370 -5.55 16.69 -3.78
N VAL A 371 -6.38 16.15 -4.69
CA VAL A 371 -5.92 15.05 -5.55
C VAL A 371 -4.85 15.55 -6.53
N ARG A 372 -3.66 14.97 -6.46
CA ARG A 372 -2.52 15.31 -7.34
C ARG A 372 -2.68 14.57 -8.68
N PRO A 373 -2.80 15.29 -9.82
CA PRO A 373 -3.09 14.65 -11.10
C PRO A 373 -1.92 13.87 -11.69
N ILE A 374 -0.67 14.26 -11.40
CA ILE A 374 0.53 13.65 -12.00
C ILE A 374 0.71 12.19 -11.54
N PRO A 375 0.71 11.86 -10.22
CA PRO A 375 0.80 10.47 -9.78
C PRO A 375 -0.38 9.63 -10.29
N LEU A 376 -1.58 10.21 -10.36
CA LEU A 376 -2.78 9.54 -10.86
C LEU A 376 -2.67 9.21 -12.36
N LEU A 377 -2.17 10.14 -13.16
CA LEU A 377 -1.91 9.92 -14.58
C LEU A 377 -0.84 8.83 -14.79
N ALA A 378 0.23 8.85 -13.99
CA ALA A 378 1.27 7.81 -14.03
C ALA A 378 0.73 6.42 -13.65
N ALA A 379 -0.11 6.33 -12.60
CA ALA A 379 -0.80 5.09 -12.23
C ALA A 379 -1.69 4.57 -13.38
N SER A 380 -2.44 5.49 -13.99
CA SER A 380 -3.35 5.18 -15.10
C SER A 380 -2.60 4.66 -16.33
N ALA A 381 -1.51 5.34 -16.71
CA ALA A 381 -0.65 4.92 -17.81
C ALA A 381 -0.01 3.55 -17.55
N LEU A 382 0.47 3.31 -16.33
CA LEU A 382 1.01 2.01 -15.93
C LEU A 382 -0.04 0.91 -16.04
N GLU A 383 -1.26 1.11 -15.51
CA GLU A 383 -2.34 0.12 -15.61
C GLU A 383 -2.77 -0.14 -17.05
N PHE A 384 -2.80 0.87 -17.93
CA PHE A 384 -3.06 0.65 -19.36
C PHE A 384 -1.96 -0.21 -20.03
N VAL A 385 -0.69 0.05 -19.74
CA VAL A 385 0.42 -0.76 -20.26
C VAL A 385 0.32 -2.20 -19.75
N LEU A 386 -0.04 -2.39 -18.48
CA LEU A 386 -0.23 -3.72 -17.90
C LEU A 386 -1.46 -4.43 -18.46
N ALA A 387 -2.57 -3.72 -18.63
CA ALA A 387 -3.79 -4.23 -19.23
C ALA A 387 -3.51 -4.72 -20.66
N TRP A 388 -2.83 -3.91 -21.48
CA TRP A 388 -2.46 -4.28 -22.85
C TRP A 388 -1.56 -5.53 -22.88
N ARG A 389 -0.52 -5.57 -22.04
CA ARG A 389 0.43 -6.70 -22.00
C ARG A 389 -0.17 -7.99 -21.46
N ARG A 390 -1.09 -7.92 -20.50
CA ARG A 390 -1.69 -9.08 -19.83
C ARG A 390 -3.06 -9.46 -20.36
N ARG A 391 -3.66 -8.63 -21.22
CA ARG A 391 -5.01 -8.78 -21.73
C ARG A 391 -6.07 -8.84 -20.60
N GLU A 392 -5.86 -8.07 -19.53
CA GLU A 392 -6.74 -8.02 -18.34
C GLU A 392 -7.64 -6.77 -18.38
N SER A 393 -8.96 -6.93 -18.50
CA SER A 393 -9.88 -5.78 -18.64
C SER A 393 -10.05 -4.98 -17.34
N LEU A 394 -9.94 -5.62 -16.18
CA LEU A 394 -10.02 -4.96 -14.87
C LEU A 394 -8.94 -3.87 -14.73
N ARG A 395 -7.74 -4.13 -15.22
CA ARG A 395 -6.64 -3.15 -15.22
C ARG A 395 -6.93 -1.97 -16.15
N ALA A 396 -7.48 -2.24 -17.33
CA ALA A 396 -7.90 -1.19 -18.26
C ALA A 396 -8.98 -0.31 -17.63
N LEU A 397 -9.92 -0.91 -16.88
CA LEU A 397 -10.95 -0.19 -16.15
C LEU A 397 -10.37 0.71 -15.05
N ILE A 398 -9.44 0.20 -14.24
CA ILE A 398 -8.74 0.99 -13.22
C ILE A 398 -7.96 2.15 -13.86
N GLY A 399 -7.25 1.89 -14.96
CA GLY A 399 -6.53 2.92 -15.72
C GLY A 399 -7.46 3.98 -16.31
N ALA A 400 -8.60 3.58 -16.86
CA ALA A 400 -9.62 4.49 -17.39
C ALA A 400 -10.23 5.35 -16.28
N ALA A 401 -10.58 4.76 -15.14
CA ALA A 401 -11.11 5.50 -14.00
C ALA A 401 -10.12 6.57 -13.50
N GLY A 402 -8.83 6.22 -13.39
CA GLY A 402 -7.79 7.18 -13.01
C GLY A 402 -7.62 8.31 -14.04
N LEU A 403 -7.61 7.99 -15.34
CA LEU A 403 -7.50 9.01 -16.41
C LEU A 403 -8.73 9.94 -16.43
N ILE A 404 -9.93 9.40 -16.27
CA ILE A 404 -11.17 10.17 -16.20
C ILE A 404 -11.13 11.12 -15.00
N ALA A 405 -10.65 10.65 -13.84
CA ALA A 405 -10.47 11.50 -12.67
C ALA A 405 -9.45 12.63 -12.92
N VAL A 406 -8.35 12.37 -13.63
CA VAL A 406 -7.40 13.43 -14.05
C VAL A 406 -8.09 14.48 -14.93
N VAL A 407 -8.88 14.05 -15.92
CA VAL A 407 -9.65 14.98 -16.78
C VAL A 407 -10.66 15.78 -15.95
N ALA A 408 -11.38 15.13 -15.04
CA ALA A 408 -12.34 15.78 -14.17
C ALA A 408 -11.69 16.88 -13.32
N ILE A 409 -10.53 16.60 -12.72
CA ILE A 409 -9.74 17.57 -11.94
C ILE A 409 -9.25 18.72 -12.84
N GLY A 410 -8.81 18.42 -14.05
CA GLY A 410 -8.37 19.42 -15.02
C GLY A 410 -9.47 20.39 -15.43
N LEU A 411 -10.69 19.88 -15.67
CA LEU A 411 -11.87 20.68 -16.02
C LEU A 411 -12.30 21.59 -14.86
N ASP A 412 -12.32 21.06 -13.63
CA ASP A 412 -12.63 21.82 -12.43
C ASP A 412 -11.65 22.99 -12.23
N ARG A 413 -10.34 22.72 -12.35
CA ARG A 413 -9.29 23.76 -12.27
C ARG A 413 -9.38 24.81 -13.37
N ALA A 414 -9.87 24.44 -14.54
CA ALA A 414 -10.11 25.37 -15.63
C ALA A 414 -11.42 26.18 -15.47
N GLY A 415 -12.15 26.01 -14.36
CA GLY A 415 -13.36 26.76 -14.05
C GLY A 415 -14.58 26.32 -14.86
N TRP A 416 -14.58 25.09 -15.39
CA TRP A 416 -15.75 24.57 -16.10
C TRP A 416 -16.86 24.28 -15.10
N GLY A 417 -18.10 24.71 -15.42
CA GLY A 417 -19.24 24.47 -14.55
C GLY A 417 -19.46 22.98 -14.28
N SER A 418 -19.89 22.64 -13.06
CA SER A 418 -20.10 21.26 -12.57
C SER A 418 -20.97 20.41 -13.50
N PHE A 419 -21.93 21.03 -14.18
CA PHE A 419 -22.75 20.36 -15.18
C PHE A 419 -21.93 19.86 -16.38
N VAL A 420 -21.09 20.72 -16.99
CA VAL A 420 -20.30 20.33 -18.17
C VAL A 420 -19.26 19.29 -17.79
N GLN A 421 -18.62 19.45 -16.64
CA GLN A 421 -17.72 18.45 -16.08
C GLN A 421 -18.42 17.09 -15.91
N GLY A 422 -19.62 17.06 -15.31
CA GLY A 422 -20.41 15.84 -15.13
C GLY A 422 -20.78 15.17 -16.45
N VAL A 423 -21.21 15.96 -17.45
CA VAL A 423 -21.51 15.45 -18.80
C VAL A 423 -20.28 14.85 -19.46
N VAL A 424 -19.13 15.54 -19.42
CA VAL A 424 -17.89 15.04 -20.02
C VAL A 424 -17.43 13.76 -19.34
N VAL A 425 -17.40 13.73 -18.00
CA VAL A 425 -17.03 12.54 -17.22
C VAL A 425 -17.93 11.36 -17.54
N PHE A 426 -19.25 11.56 -17.56
CA PHE A 426 -20.22 10.52 -17.91
C PHE A 426 -19.96 9.91 -19.30
N HIS A 427 -19.73 10.74 -20.31
CA HIS A 427 -19.45 10.26 -21.67
C HIS A 427 -18.09 9.57 -21.77
N LEU A 428 -17.07 10.04 -21.05
CA LEU A 428 -15.78 9.37 -20.99
C LEU A 428 -15.88 7.99 -20.33
N VAL A 429 -16.71 7.84 -19.29
CA VAL A 429 -16.98 6.53 -18.66
C VAL A 429 -17.62 5.59 -19.67
N ILE A 430 -18.68 6.01 -20.35
CA ILE A 430 -19.36 5.20 -21.39
C ILE A 430 -18.40 4.83 -22.51
N ALA A 431 -17.68 5.80 -23.05
CA ALA A 431 -16.72 5.58 -24.12
C ALA A 431 -15.63 4.59 -23.70
N SER A 432 -15.14 4.70 -22.45
CA SER A 432 -14.15 3.78 -21.89
C SER A 432 -14.72 2.36 -21.75
N PHE A 433 -15.95 2.20 -21.26
CA PHE A 433 -16.60 0.88 -21.15
C PHE A 433 -16.75 0.21 -22.52
N MET A 434 -17.19 0.98 -23.53
CA MET A 434 -17.32 0.49 -24.90
C MET A 434 -15.95 0.18 -25.52
N ALA A 435 -14.93 1.00 -25.31
CA ALA A 435 -13.58 0.75 -25.82
C ALA A 435 -12.96 -0.50 -25.18
N ILE A 436 -13.05 -0.64 -23.85
CA ILE A 436 -12.55 -1.82 -23.12
C ILE A 436 -13.25 -3.08 -23.60
N GLY A 437 -14.57 -3.03 -23.78
CA GLY A 437 -15.35 -4.17 -24.28
C GLY A 437 -14.98 -4.63 -25.69
N VAL A 438 -14.45 -3.76 -26.54
CA VAL A 438 -13.93 -4.13 -27.87
C VAL A 438 -12.51 -4.66 -27.80
N LEU A 439 -11.65 -3.99 -27.03
CA LEU A 439 -10.22 -4.31 -26.98
C LEU A 439 -9.92 -5.63 -26.23
N PHE A 440 -10.80 -6.03 -25.32
CA PHE A 440 -10.65 -7.18 -24.42
C PHE A 440 -11.84 -8.15 -24.49
N ASP A 441 -12.40 -8.40 -25.68
CA ASP A 441 -13.61 -9.24 -25.87
C ASP A 441 -13.51 -10.67 -25.28
N ASP A 442 -12.28 -11.16 -25.06
CA ASP A 442 -12.00 -12.45 -24.42
C ASP A 442 -12.39 -12.50 -22.93
N ASP A 443 -12.58 -11.35 -22.27
CA ASP A 443 -12.89 -11.24 -20.83
C ASP A 443 -14.39 -11.04 -20.58
N GLU A 444 -14.94 -11.75 -19.59
CA GLU A 444 -16.34 -11.63 -19.19
C GLU A 444 -16.67 -10.24 -18.65
N LEU A 445 -15.76 -9.63 -17.89
CA LEU A 445 -15.94 -8.27 -17.39
C LEU A 445 -16.03 -7.27 -18.54
N ALA A 446 -15.17 -7.41 -19.56
CA ALA A 446 -15.17 -6.52 -20.73
C ALA A 446 -16.50 -6.60 -21.49
N ARG A 447 -17.06 -7.79 -21.69
CA ARG A 447 -18.37 -7.98 -22.33
C ARG A 447 -19.51 -7.34 -21.53
N HIS A 448 -19.50 -7.48 -20.21
CA HIS A 448 -20.47 -6.80 -19.34
C HIS A 448 -20.33 -5.28 -19.42
N LEU A 449 -19.11 -4.74 -19.34
CA LEU A 449 -18.86 -3.30 -19.50
C LEU A 449 -19.36 -2.80 -20.86
N ARG A 450 -19.16 -3.58 -21.93
CA ARG A 450 -19.65 -3.28 -23.28
C ARG A 450 -21.16 -3.09 -23.32
N GLN A 451 -21.90 -3.98 -22.68
CA GLN A 451 -23.37 -3.92 -22.62
C GLN A 451 -23.84 -2.74 -21.78
N VAL A 452 -23.24 -2.54 -20.60
CA VAL A 452 -23.54 -1.42 -19.70
C VAL A 452 -23.27 -0.08 -20.39
N GLY A 453 -22.16 0.05 -21.13
CA GLY A 453 -21.84 1.25 -21.90
C GLY A 453 -22.88 1.55 -22.99
N GLY A 454 -23.27 0.54 -23.78
CA GLY A 454 -24.31 0.68 -24.81
C GLY A 454 -25.68 1.07 -24.24
N LEU A 455 -26.11 0.40 -23.16
CA LEU A 455 -27.37 0.70 -22.48
C LEU A 455 -27.34 2.09 -21.83
N GLY A 456 -26.22 2.47 -21.20
CA GLY A 456 -26.03 3.79 -20.61
C GLY A 456 -26.12 4.90 -21.65
N LEU A 457 -25.53 4.69 -22.82
CA LEU A 457 -25.61 5.65 -23.94
C LEU A 457 -27.03 5.75 -24.51
N GLY A 458 -27.74 4.62 -24.64
CA GLY A 458 -29.15 4.60 -25.03
C GLY A 458 -30.05 5.32 -24.02
N LEU A 459 -29.82 5.11 -22.72
CA LEU A 459 -30.54 5.80 -21.66
C LEU A 459 -30.27 7.32 -21.70
N ALA A 460 -29.02 7.74 -21.94
CA ALA A 460 -28.68 9.15 -22.11
C ALA A 460 -29.41 9.77 -23.30
N CYS A 461 -29.53 9.05 -24.42
CA CYS A 461 -30.32 9.47 -25.58
C CYS A 461 -31.80 9.68 -25.23
N ILE A 462 -32.39 8.76 -24.47
CA ILE A 462 -33.78 8.87 -24.00
C ILE A 462 -33.92 10.08 -23.08
N VAL A 463 -33.07 10.22 -22.07
CA VAL A 463 -33.13 11.35 -21.12
C VAL A 463 -33.00 12.69 -21.86
N ALA A 464 -32.05 12.82 -22.79
CA ALA A 464 -31.88 14.03 -23.60
C ALA A 464 -33.10 14.32 -24.48
N SER A 465 -33.80 13.29 -24.97
CA SER A 465 -34.99 13.42 -25.81
C SER A 465 -36.22 13.93 -25.06
N TRP A 466 -36.30 13.69 -23.76
CA TRP A 466 -37.43 14.07 -22.91
C TRP A 466 -37.14 15.27 -22.00
N SER A 467 -35.90 15.73 -21.96
CA SER A 467 -35.51 16.88 -21.16
C SER A 467 -35.90 18.20 -21.83
N ASP A 468 -36.35 19.16 -21.03
CA ASP A 468 -36.69 20.51 -21.50
C ASP A 468 -35.42 21.26 -21.95
N PRO A 469 -35.33 21.74 -23.21
CA PRO A 469 -34.21 22.57 -23.65
C PRO A 469 -33.95 23.79 -22.75
N ALA A 470 -35.00 24.35 -22.13
CA ALA A 470 -34.87 25.47 -21.20
C ALA A 470 -34.16 25.09 -19.89
N ALA A 471 -34.24 23.81 -19.47
CA ALA A 471 -33.50 23.32 -18.31
C ALA A 471 -31.98 23.37 -18.55
N PHE A 472 -31.54 23.20 -19.80
CA PHE A 472 -30.13 23.28 -20.18
C PHE A 472 -29.64 24.70 -20.50
N ALA A 473 -30.54 25.63 -20.78
CA ALA A 473 -30.19 27.04 -20.99
C ALA A 473 -29.48 27.64 -19.75
N ARG A 474 -29.82 27.15 -18.54
CA ARG A 474 -29.14 27.50 -17.27
C ARG A 474 -27.65 27.14 -17.25
N PHE A 475 -27.21 26.24 -18.11
CA PHE A 475 -25.83 25.78 -18.23
C PHE A 475 -25.12 26.32 -19.48
N HIS A 476 -25.69 27.32 -20.17
CA HIS A 476 -25.14 27.94 -21.39
C HIS A 476 -24.88 26.95 -22.53
N ALA A 477 -25.54 25.78 -22.53
CA ALA A 477 -25.43 24.81 -23.61
C ALA A 477 -26.28 25.31 -24.82
N PRO A 478 -25.72 25.42 -26.04
CA PRO A 478 -26.50 25.88 -27.18
C PRO A 478 -27.57 24.85 -27.54
N ALA A 479 -28.83 25.30 -27.72
CA ALA A 479 -29.99 24.43 -27.95
C ALA A 479 -29.81 23.47 -29.15
N GLY A 480 -29.07 23.90 -30.17
CA GLY A 480 -28.76 23.07 -31.34
C GLY A 480 -27.99 21.79 -31.01
N TRP A 481 -27.08 21.82 -30.01
CA TRP A 481 -26.32 20.64 -29.60
C TRP A 481 -27.20 19.60 -28.94
N ILE A 482 -28.17 20.02 -28.14
CA ILE A 482 -29.11 19.11 -27.45
C ILE A 482 -30.03 18.45 -28.47
N ALA A 483 -30.49 19.20 -29.47
CA ALA A 483 -31.30 18.66 -30.56
C ALA A 483 -30.53 17.65 -31.44
N LEU A 484 -29.23 17.91 -31.68
CA LEU A 484 -28.37 17.04 -32.48
C LEU A 484 -27.89 15.79 -31.73
N TYR A 485 -27.80 15.87 -30.40
CA TYR A 485 -27.21 14.82 -29.56
C TYR A 485 -27.82 13.41 -29.76
N PRO A 486 -29.16 13.22 -29.77
CA PRO A 486 -29.77 11.90 -30.03
C PRO A 486 -29.35 11.29 -31.36
N PHE A 487 -29.23 12.09 -32.42
CA PHE A 487 -28.79 11.60 -33.74
C PHE A 487 -27.34 11.12 -33.71
N VAL A 488 -26.46 11.89 -33.05
CA VAL A 488 -25.05 11.49 -32.88
C VAL A 488 -24.96 10.18 -32.11
N VAL A 489 -25.73 10.04 -31.02
CA VAL A 489 -25.78 8.81 -30.23
C VAL A 489 -26.26 7.62 -31.05
N VAL A 490 -27.34 7.77 -31.83
CA VAL A 490 -27.87 6.71 -32.70
C VAL A 490 -26.82 6.27 -33.73
N VAL A 491 -26.14 7.22 -34.37
CA VAL A 491 -25.06 6.94 -35.32
C VAL A 491 -23.93 6.17 -34.63
N VAL A 492 -23.48 6.63 -33.46
CA VAL A 492 -22.43 5.95 -32.68
C VAL A 492 -22.84 4.52 -32.32
N LEU A 493 -24.06 4.31 -31.84
CA LEU A 493 -24.56 2.97 -31.49
C LEU A 493 -24.68 2.05 -32.71
N VAL A 494 -25.15 2.55 -33.86
CA VAL A 494 -25.25 1.77 -35.10
C VAL A 494 -23.86 1.40 -35.62
N VAL A 495 -22.95 2.37 -35.74
CA VAL A 495 -21.57 2.13 -36.18
C VAL A 495 -20.88 1.14 -35.24
N TYR A 496 -21.02 1.32 -33.93
CA TYR A 496 -20.43 0.44 -32.95
C TYR A 496 -21.02 -1.00 -33.00
N GLY A 497 -22.33 -1.13 -33.21
CA GLY A 497 -22.99 -2.42 -33.39
C GLY A 497 -22.54 -3.15 -34.65
N VAL A 498 -22.29 -2.43 -35.74
CA VAL A 498 -21.71 -3.00 -36.97
C VAL A 498 -20.28 -3.48 -36.73
N LEU A 499 -19.45 -2.69 -36.03
CA LEU A 499 -18.07 -3.06 -35.71
C LEU A 499 -17.99 -4.29 -34.80
N THR A 500 -18.88 -4.40 -33.82
CA THR A 500 -18.92 -5.51 -32.85
C THR A 500 -19.77 -6.70 -33.29
N ARG A 501 -20.50 -6.57 -34.41
CA ARG A 501 -21.48 -7.55 -34.92
C ARG A 501 -22.57 -7.92 -33.91
N ASP A 502 -22.87 -7.02 -32.97
CA ASP A 502 -23.86 -7.22 -31.92
C ASP A 502 -25.14 -6.44 -32.24
N ARG A 503 -26.27 -7.15 -32.29
CA ARG A 503 -27.59 -6.59 -32.64
C ARG A 503 -28.19 -5.74 -31.52
N LEU A 504 -27.64 -5.81 -30.30
CA LEU A 504 -28.12 -5.03 -29.18
C LEU A 504 -27.98 -3.52 -29.44
N TYR A 505 -26.83 -3.07 -29.91
CA TYR A 505 -26.55 -1.64 -30.12
C TYR A 505 -27.46 -0.96 -31.15
N PRO A 506 -27.68 -1.51 -32.36
CA PRO A 506 -28.63 -0.90 -33.29
C PRO A 506 -30.06 -0.97 -32.76
N ALA A 507 -30.45 -2.01 -32.00
CA ALA A 507 -31.76 -2.06 -31.36
C ALA A 507 -31.94 -0.94 -30.31
N VAL A 508 -30.92 -0.71 -29.47
CA VAL A 508 -30.90 0.40 -28.50
C VAL A 508 -30.90 1.76 -29.21
N GLY A 509 -30.15 1.91 -30.30
CA GLY A 509 -30.17 3.11 -31.14
C GLY A 509 -31.55 3.38 -31.75
N MET A 510 -32.19 2.37 -32.32
CA MET A 510 -33.55 2.50 -32.87
C MET A 510 -34.58 2.83 -31.79
N ALA A 511 -34.46 2.25 -30.59
CA ALA A 511 -35.31 2.61 -29.46
C ALA A 511 -35.10 4.07 -29.02
N GLY A 512 -33.85 4.55 -29.00
CA GLY A 512 -33.52 5.96 -28.75
C GLY A 512 -34.12 6.89 -29.80
N LEU A 513 -34.02 6.54 -31.08
CA LEU A 513 -34.63 7.30 -32.18
C LEU A 513 -36.16 7.34 -32.08
N ALA A 514 -36.80 6.20 -31.79
CA ALA A 514 -38.25 6.12 -31.59
C ALA A 514 -38.69 6.98 -30.40
N SER A 515 -37.92 6.96 -29.30
CA SER A 515 -38.15 7.81 -28.13
C SER A 515 -38.03 9.29 -28.46
N TRP A 516 -37.04 9.68 -29.28
CA TRP A 516 -36.88 11.05 -29.76
C TRP A 516 -38.05 11.51 -30.62
N ILE A 517 -38.49 10.70 -31.60
CA ILE A 517 -39.66 11.00 -32.44
C ILE A 517 -40.91 11.16 -31.57
N GLY A 518 -41.09 10.27 -30.59
CA GLY A 518 -42.19 10.35 -29.62
C GLY A 518 -42.14 11.63 -28.78
N GLY A 519 -40.97 11.99 -28.24
CA GLY A 519 -40.77 13.20 -27.45
C GLY A 519 -40.90 14.50 -28.27
N ALA A 520 -40.46 14.50 -29.53
CA ALA A 520 -40.67 15.61 -30.46
C ALA A 520 -42.17 15.75 -30.79
N GLY A 521 -42.83 14.65 -31.14
CA GLY A 521 -44.28 14.62 -31.39
C GLY A 521 -45.10 15.07 -30.20
N TRP A 522 -44.72 14.67 -28.98
CA TRP A 522 -45.37 15.10 -27.74
C TRP A 522 -45.19 16.60 -27.47
N ARG A 523 -43.98 17.14 -27.71
CA ARG A 523 -43.73 18.59 -27.57
C ARG A 523 -44.51 19.40 -28.60
N THR A 524 -44.51 18.96 -29.86
CA THR A 524 -45.34 19.57 -30.91
C THR A 524 -46.82 19.48 -30.54
N TYR A 525 -47.29 18.35 -30.00
CA TYR A 525 -48.65 18.18 -29.52
C TYR A 525 -49.00 19.19 -28.42
N ILE A 526 -48.15 19.37 -27.40
CA ILE A 526 -48.40 20.34 -26.32
C ILE A 526 -48.45 21.78 -26.83
N GLU A 527 -47.52 22.18 -27.71
CA GLU A 527 -47.54 23.54 -28.28
C GLU A 527 -48.75 23.76 -29.21
N LEU A 528 -49.14 22.73 -29.96
CA LEU A 528 -50.34 22.79 -30.80
C LEU A 528 -51.62 22.82 -29.95
N ARG A 529 -51.66 22.10 -28.83
CA ARG A 529 -52.75 22.12 -27.84
C ARG A 529 -52.93 23.49 -27.19
N ARG A 530 -51.85 24.24 -26.99
CA ARG A 530 -51.95 25.64 -26.52
C ARG A 530 -52.61 26.57 -27.54
N SER A 531 -52.56 26.22 -28.83
CA SER A 531 -53.10 27.03 -29.92
C SER A 531 -54.49 26.58 -30.39
N ILE A 532 -54.87 25.32 -30.16
CA ILE A 532 -56.10 24.71 -30.66
C ILE A 532 -56.88 24.07 -29.49
N VAL A 533 -57.90 24.78 -29.00
CA VAL A 533 -58.72 24.43 -27.81
C VAL A 533 -59.49 23.10 -27.95
N GLY A 534 -59.54 22.48 -29.14
CA GLY A 534 -60.27 21.22 -29.42
C GLY A 534 -59.42 19.97 -29.68
N LEU A 535 -58.08 20.03 -29.58
CA LEU A 535 -57.19 18.95 -30.03
C LEU A 535 -57.39 17.63 -29.27
N ASP A 536 -57.75 17.69 -27.99
CA ASP A 536 -57.96 16.51 -27.15
C ASP A 536 -59.12 15.63 -27.70
N TRP A 537 -60.15 16.21 -28.31
CA TRP A 537 -61.30 15.49 -28.87
C TRP A 537 -61.00 14.79 -30.20
N ILE A 538 -60.19 15.41 -31.06
CA ILE A 538 -59.76 14.84 -32.35
C ILE A 538 -58.82 13.65 -32.11
N SER A 539 -57.98 13.74 -31.08
CA SER A 539 -57.05 12.67 -30.66
C SER A 539 -57.78 11.40 -30.22
N TRP A 540 -58.80 11.56 -29.36
CA TRP A 540 -59.67 10.45 -28.94
C TRP A 540 -60.42 9.85 -30.13
N GLY A 541 -60.90 10.67 -31.07
CA GLY A 541 -61.55 10.20 -32.30
C GLY A 541 -60.66 9.31 -33.18
N LEU A 542 -59.39 9.70 -33.37
CA LEU A 542 -58.44 8.93 -34.18
C LEU A 542 -58.02 7.61 -33.49
N ALA A 543 -57.85 7.63 -32.17
CA ALA A 543 -57.53 6.43 -31.39
C ALA A 543 -58.66 5.40 -31.44
N PHE A 544 -59.92 5.83 -31.33
CA PHE A 544 -61.08 4.96 -31.51
C PHE A 544 -61.17 4.42 -32.95
N PHE A 545 -60.80 5.22 -33.96
CA PHE A 545 -60.76 4.78 -35.35
C PHE A 545 -59.71 3.68 -35.60
N PHE A 546 -58.48 3.83 -35.08
CA PHE A 546 -57.44 2.79 -35.20
C PHE A 546 -57.77 1.52 -34.40
N ALA A 547 -58.36 1.65 -33.21
CA ALA A 547 -58.86 0.50 -32.45
C ALA A 547 -59.95 -0.24 -33.24
N ALA A 548 -60.88 0.49 -33.87
CA ALA A 548 -61.90 -0.09 -34.75
C ALA A 548 -61.27 -0.78 -35.98
N ALA A 549 -60.26 -0.17 -36.61
CA ALA A 549 -59.54 -0.75 -37.75
C ALA A 549 -58.75 -2.02 -37.36
N ALA A 550 -58.09 -2.04 -36.21
CA ALA A 550 -57.36 -3.19 -35.70
C ALA A 550 -58.29 -4.35 -35.30
N ILE A 551 -59.45 -4.03 -34.71
CA ILE A 551 -60.52 -5.01 -34.45
C ILE A 551 -61.08 -5.56 -35.76
N SER A 552 -61.26 -4.72 -36.78
CA SER A 552 -61.74 -5.12 -38.10
C SER A 552 -60.74 -6.00 -38.84
N LEU A 553 -59.44 -5.69 -38.76
CA LEU A 553 -58.35 -6.54 -39.25
C LEU A 553 -58.29 -7.90 -38.52
N ARG A 554 -58.49 -7.91 -37.20
CA ARG A 554 -58.59 -9.14 -36.40
C ARG A 554 -59.84 -9.96 -36.75
N LYS A 555 -60.94 -9.33 -37.15
CA LYS A 555 -62.17 -9.97 -37.64
C LYS A 555 -62.08 -10.46 -39.09
N SER A 556 -61.20 -9.88 -39.91
CA SER A 556 -61.11 -10.18 -41.34
C SER A 556 -60.49 -11.55 -41.70
N GLY A 557 -60.07 -12.36 -40.71
CA GLY A 557 -59.78 -13.78 -40.92
C GLY A 557 -58.59 -14.10 -41.83
N VAL A 558 -57.66 -13.16 -42.05
CA VAL A 558 -56.51 -13.32 -42.97
C VAL A 558 -55.51 -14.40 -42.51
N LEU A 559 -55.54 -14.83 -41.24
CA LEU A 559 -54.67 -15.90 -40.72
C LEU A 559 -55.19 -17.33 -40.95
N ASP A 560 -56.47 -17.53 -41.30
CA ASP A 560 -57.05 -18.88 -41.45
C ASP A 560 -56.90 -19.47 -42.86
N ARG A 561 -56.56 -18.64 -43.88
CA ARG A 561 -56.36 -19.13 -45.26
C ARG A 561 -55.06 -19.92 -45.48
N ARG A 562 -54.08 -19.86 -44.57
CA ARG A 562 -52.81 -20.61 -44.71
C ARG A 562 -52.83 -22.01 -44.10
N ARG A 563 -53.79 -22.36 -43.22
CA ARG A 563 -53.91 -23.72 -42.66
C ARG A 563 -54.72 -24.68 -43.54
N ARG A 564 -55.71 -24.20 -44.30
CA ARG A 564 -56.51 -25.05 -45.22
C ARG A 564 -55.80 -25.45 -46.51
N SER A 565 -54.72 -24.76 -46.90
CA SER A 565 -53.93 -25.13 -48.09
C SER A 565 -52.85 -26.19 -47.83
N ALA A 566 -52.71 -26.65 -46.57
CA ALA A 566 -51.76 -27.70 -46.18
C ALA A 566 -52.43 -29.05 -45.84
N THR A 567 -53.78 -29.13 -45.87
CA THR A 567 -54.54 -30.35 -45.52
C THR A 567 -55.24 -30.98 -46.73
N ILE A 568 -55.06 -30.44 -47.94
CA ILE A 568 -55.58 -31.01 -49.20
C ILE A 568 -54.38 -31.32 -50.12
N LYS A 569 -53.43 -32.10 -49.61
CA LYS A 569 -52.35 -32.71 -50.41
C LYS A 569 -51.98 -34.15 -50.02
N ASP A 570 -52.57 -34.69 -48.95
CA ASP A 570 -52.40 -36.10 -48.55
C ASP A 570 -53.77 -36.78 -48.41
N VAL A 571 -54.44 -37.09 -49.52
CA VAL A 571 -55.29 -38.29 -49.60
C VAL A 571 -55.08 -38.92 -50.99
N ASP A 572 -54.55 -40.13 -50.90
CA ASP A 572 -54.05 -41.07 -51.90
C ASP A 572 -55.06 -41.46 -52.99
N PRO A 573 -54.68 -41.50 -54.29
CA PRO A 573 -55.51 -41.96 -55.38
C PRO A 573 -55.22 -43.42 -55.76
N THR A 574 -55.45 -44.40 -54.89
CA THR A 574 -55.48 -45.83 -55.26
C THR A 574 -56.40 -46.56 -54.26
N TRP A 575 -57.52 -47.18 -54.62
CA TRP A 575 -57.62 -48.54 -55.18
C TRP A 575 -59.11 -48.92 -55.43
N THR A 576 -59.36 -49.61 -56.56
CA THR A 576 -60.39 -50.66 -56.87
C THR A 576 -61.87 -50.40 -56.59
N ARG A 577 -62.81 -50.39 -57.56
CA ARG A 577 -63.27 -51.39 -58.57
C ARG A 577 -63.74 -52.74 -57.99
N LEU A 578 -65.02 -53.06 -58.28
CA LEU A 578 -65.74 -54.35 -58.21
C LEU A 578 -66.27 -54.70 -56.80
N ASP A 579 -67.54 -55.07 -56.56
CA ASP A 579 -68.66 -55.52 -57.41
C ASP A 579 -69.98 -54.77 -57.10
#